data_AF-A0A103XYS0-F1
#
_entry.id   AF-A0A103XYS0-F1
#
_cell.length_a   1.000
_cell.length_b   1.000
_cell.length_c   1.000
_cell.angle_alpha   90.00
_cell.angle_beta   90.00
_cell.angle_gamma   90.00
#
_symmetry.space_group_name_H-M   'P 1'
#
loop_
_entity.id
_entity.type
_entity.pdbx_description
1 polymer ?
#
loop_
_entity_poly.entity_id
_entity_poly.type
_entity_poly.pdbx_seq_one_letter_code
_entity_poly.pdbx_strand_id
1 'polypeptide(L)'
;MARLPSKGRKKIQLKRIEIDKERAVTLSKRRNGIFKKAHELATLCRIQIAIILFSITGKPLSFGSPNVQSVVCKFLDPNQVDRQPNDFINRAINSNHEPKLQDFNK
;
A
#
# COMPACT_ATOMS: atom_id res chain seq x y z
N MET A 1 -26.52 -34.42 0.76
CA MET A 1 -27.22 -33.12 0.57
C MET A 1 -26.62 -32.43 -0.65
N ALA A 2 -27.42 -32.12 -1.68
CA ALA A 2 -26.94 -31.42 -2.87
C ALA A 2 -26.61 -29.95 -2.54
N ARG A 3 -25.45 -29.45 -2.99
CA ARG A 3 -25.09 -28.03 -2.85
C ARG A 3 -25.88 -27.22 -3.89
N LEU A 4 -26.59 -26.18 -3.43
CA LEU A 4 -27.26 -25.24 -4.34
C LEU A 4 -26.21 -24.48 -5.19
N PRO A 5 -26.48 -24.29 -6.50
CA PRO A 5 -25.56 -23.59 -7.39
C PRO A 5 -25.41 -22.12 -6.98
N SER A 6 -24.18 -21.60 -7.06
CA SER A 6 -23.91 -20.20 -6.73
C SER A 6 -24.55 -19.27 -7.77
N LYS A 7 -25.10 -18.14 -7.35
CA LYS A 7 -25.76 -17.16 -8.24
C LYS A 7 -24.79 -16.37 -9.16
N GLY A 8 -23.51 -16.76 -9.24
CA GLY A 8 -22.51 -16.17 -10.14
C GLY A 8 -22.18 -14.70 -9.86
N ARG A 9 -21.45 -14.08 -10.79
CA ARG A 9 -21.16 -12.64 -10.75
C ARG A 9 -22.41 -11.85 -11.18
N LYS A 10 -22.90 -10.98 -10.31
CA LYS A 10 -24.03 -10.08 -10.59
C LYS A 10 -23.57 -8.65 -10.83
N LYS A 11 -24.30 -7.94 -11.69
CA LYS A 11 -24.16 -6.48 -11.84
C LYS A 11 -24.66 -5.80 -10.56
N ILE A 12 -23.90 -4.83 -10.06
CA ILE A 12 -24.27 -3.99 -8.92
C ILE A 12 -24.26 -2.52 -9.33
N GLN A 13 -25.03 -1.68 -8.66
CA GLN A 13 -24.99 -0.24 -8.87
C GLN A 13 -23.65 0.34 -8.41
N LEU A 14 -23.14 1.37 -9.10
CA LEU A 14 -21.93 2.08 -8.71
C LEU A 14 -22.26 3.14 -7.65
N LYS A 15 -22.56 2.67 -6.44
CA LYS A 15 -22.83 3.48 -5.25
C LYS A 15 -22.16 2.85 -4.03
N ARG A 16 -22.19 3.55 -2.89
CA ARG A 16 -21.71 2.98 -1.62
C ARG A 16 -22.49 1.69 -1.31
N ILE A 17 -21.76 0.66 -0.88
CA ILE A 17 -22.36 -0.58 -0.37
C ILE A 17 -22.72 -0.33 1.09
N GLU A 18 -24.01 -0.31 1.40
CA GLU A 18 -24.49 0.02 2.75
C GLU A 18 -24.18 -1.08 3.76
N ILE A 19 -24.31 -2.34 3.35
CA ILE A 19 -24.09 -3.49 4.23
C ILE A 19 -22.58 -3.69 4.45
N ASP A 20 -22.12 -3.50 5.69
CA ASP A 20 -20.71 -3.54 6.08
C ASP A 20 -19.99 -4.83 5.70
N LYS A 21 -20.62 -5.99 5.92
CA LYS A 21 -20.05 -7.30 5.56
C LYS A 21 -19.82 -7.41 4.05
N GLU A 22 -20.79 -6.99 3.24
CA GLU A 22 -20.68 -6.99 1.78
C GLU A 22 -19.64 -5.98 1.30
N ARG A 23 -19.57 -4.81 1.95
CA ARG A 23 -18.57 -3.77 1.67
C ARG A 23 -17.15 -4.27 1.94
N ALA A 24 -16.93 -4.95 3.08
CA ALA A 24 -15.62 -5.51 3.43
C ALA A 24 -15.16 -6.61 2.47
N VAL A 25 -16.06 -7.53 2.10
CA VAL A 25 -15.78 -8.58 1.10
C VAL A 25 -15.51 -7.96 -0.26
N THR A 26 -16.31 -6.97 -0.67
CA THR A 26 -16.15 -6.28 -1.95
C THR A 26 -14.85 -5.50 -2.02
N LEU A 27 -14.50 -4.76 -0.96
CA LEU A 27 -13.23 -4.07 -0.84
C LEU A 27 -12.07 -5.03 -1.02
N SER A 28 -12.10 -6.17 -0.32
CA SER A 28 -11.04 -7.19 -0.40
C SER A 28 -10.88 -7.73 -1.83
N LYS A 29 -11.98 -8.10 -2.49
CA LYS A 29 -11.96 -8.62 -3.86
C LYS A 29 -11.50 -7.57 -4.87
N ARG A 30 -12.04 -6.34 -4.79
CA ARG A 30 -11.69 -5.25 -5.72
C ARG A 30 -10.26 -4.78 -5.53
N ARG A 31 -9.81 -4.60 -4.28
CA ARG A 31 -8.42 -4.28 -3.95
C ARG A 31 -7.47 -5.29 -4.57
N ASN A 32 -7.72 -6.58 -4.36
CA ASN A 32 -6.87 -7.63 -4.93
C ASN A 32 -6.86 -7.61 -6.46
N GLY A 33 -8.01 -7.37 -7.11
CA GLY A 33 -8.09 -7.23 -8.56
C GLY A 33 -7.30 -6.02 -9.09
N ILE A 34 -7.42 -4.88 -8.42
CA ILE A 34 -6.70 -3.65 -8.76
C ILE A 34 -5.19 -3.87 -8.60
N PHE A 35 -4.74 -4.47 -7.49
CA PHE A 35 -3.32 -4.72 -7.24
C PHE A 35 -2.71 -5.66 -8.30
N LYS A 36 -3.45 -6.70 -8.72
CA LYS A 36 -3.00 -7.56 -9.82
C LYS A 36 -2.83 -6.77 -11.12
N LYS A 37 -3.79 -5.93 -11.48
CA LYS A 37 -3.70 -5.10 -12.70
C LYS A 37 -2.57 -4.06 -12.62
N ALA A 38 -2.37 -3.44 -11.46
CA ALA A 38 -1.26 -2.53 -11.25
C ALA A 38 0.10 -3.24 -11.38
N HIS A 39 0.22 -4.46 -10.86
CA HIS A 39 1.43 -5.26 -11.00
C HIS A 39 1.71 -5.69 -12.44
N GLU A 40 0.67 -6.15 -13.17
CA GLU A 40 0.77 -6.46 -14.61
C GLU A 40 1.28 -5.23 -15.38
N LEU A 41 0.67 -4.06 -15.16
CA LEU A 41 1.03 -2.82 -15.84
C LEU A 41 2.47 -2.38 -15.52
N ALA A 42 2.86 -2.40 -14.24
CA ALA A 42 4.22 -2.05 -13.82
C ALA A 42 5.27 -2.95 -14.49
N THR A 43 4.98 -4.25 -14.57
CA THR A 43 5.88 -5.25 -15.17
C THR A 43 5.98 -5.08 -16.69
N LEU A 44 4.85 -4.94 -17.38
CA LEU A 44 4.78 -4.89 -18.84
C LEU A 44 5.34 -3.58 -19.39
N CYS A 45 5.00 -2.46 -18.77
CA CYS A 45 5.36 -1.13 -19.27
C CYS A 45 6.60 -0.55 -18.57
N ARG A 46 7.22 -1.28 -17.63
CA ARG A 46 8.39 -0.84 -16.85
C ARG A 46 8.15 0.51 -16.16
N ILE A 47 6.95 0.71 -15.64
CA ILE A 47 6.57 1.92 -14.93
C ILE A 47 6.62 1.72 -13.41
N GLN A 48 6.87 2.81 -12.69
CA GLN A 48 6.71 2.86 -11.25
C GLN A 48 5.27 3.22 -10.90
N ILE A 49 4.67 2.55 -9.92
CA ILE A 49 3.28 2.79 -9.52
C ILE A 49 3.10 2.61 -8.01
N ALA A 50 2.26 3.43 -7.39
CA ALA A 50 1.81 3.27 -6.02
C ALA A 50 0.30 3.47 -5.91
N ILE A 51 -0.34 2.67 -5.04
CA ILE A 51 -1.76 2.72 -4.74
C ILE A 51 -1.90 2.70 -3.22
N ILE A 52 -2.63 3.66 -2.66
CA ILE A 52 -2.89 3.79 -1.23
C ILE A 52 -4.41 3.86 -1.02
N LEU A 53 -4.94 3.02 -0.14
CA LEU A 53 -6.36 2.97 0.20
C LEU A 53 -6.54 3.17 1.70
N PHE A 54 -7.46 4.05 2.07
CA PHE A 54 -7.98 4.15 3.43
C PHE A 54 -9.41 3.64 3.45
N SER A 55 -9.72 2.79 4.42
CA SER A 55 -11.09 2.34 4.67
C SER A 55 -11.63 2.98 5.95
N ILE A 56 -12.87 2.66 6.31
CA ILE A 56 -13.48 3.14 7.56
C ILE A 56 -12.66 2.77 8.82
N THR A 57 -11.80 1.73 8.75
CA THR A 57 -10.91 1.37 9.84
C THR A 57 -9.74 2.33 10.04
N GLY A 58 -9.52 3.28 9.11
CA GLY A 58 -8.40 4.22 9.10
C GLY A 58 -7.04 3.59 8.78
N LYS A 59 -6.92 2.26 8.79
CA LYS A 59 -5.66 1.56 8.48
C LYS A 59 -5.37 1.62 6.97
N PRO A 60 -4.17 2.09 6.57
CA PRO A 60 -3.81 2.11 5.16
C PRO A 60 -3.60 0.69 4.63
N LEU A 61 -4.06 0.49 3.39
CA LEU A 61 -3.76 -0.68 2.58
C LEU A 61 -3.08 -0.19 1.31
N SER A 62 -1.93 -0.74 0.96
CA SER A 62 -1.14 -0.19 -0.14
C SER A 62 -0.48 -1.26 -1.01
N PHE A 63 -0.18 -0.86 -2.24
CA PHE A 63 0.64 -1.60 -3.19
C PHE A 63 1.61 -0.62 -3.84
N GLY A 64 2.87 -1.03 -4.04
CA GLY A 64 3.86 -0.22 -4.72
C GLY A 64 4.83 -1.10 -5.50
N SER A 65 5.26 -0.59 -6.66
CA SER A 65 6.29 -1.19 -7.50
C SER A 65 7.22 -0.06 -7.93
N PRO A 66 8.47 0.02 -7.43
CA PRO A 66 9.17 -0.99 -6.61
C PRO A 66 8.70 -1.07 -5.14
N ASN A 67 8.36 0.05 -4.52
CA ASN A 67 7.69 0.12 -3.23
C ASN A 67 6.97 1.47 -3.10
N VAL A 68 6.00 1.57 -2.18
CA VAL A 68 5.15 2.77 -2.05
C VAL A 68 5.98 4.02 -1.73
N GLN A 69 6.93 3.89 -0.80
CA GLN A 69 7.72 5.03 -0.32
C GLN A 69 8.54 5.67 -1.44
N SER A 70 9.23 4.86 -2.25
CA SER A 70 10.06 5.34 -3.37
C SER A 70 9.22 6.15 -4.37
N VAL A 71 8.06 5.62 -4.76
CA VAL A 71 7.16 6.31 -5.71
C VAL A 71 6.59 7.59 -5.12
N VAL A 72 6.19 7.57 -3.85
CA VAL A 72 5.66 8.76 -3.16
C VAL A 72 6.74 9.82 -2.99
N CYS A 73 7.95 9.46 -2.55
CA CYS A 73 9.07 10.40 -2.43
C CYS A 73 9.38 11.07 -3.78
N LYS A 74 9.45 10.29 -4.86
CA LYS A 74 9.71 10.80 -6.20
C LYS A 74 8.58 11.69 -6.72
N PHE A 75 7.33 11.42 -6.32
CA PHE A 75 6.19 12.26 -6.65
C PHE A 75 6.23 13.61 -5.90
N LEU A 76 6.60 13.60 -4.61
CA LEU A 76 6.65 14.80 -3.77
C LEU A 76 7.86 15.69 -4.08
N ASP A 77 8.99 15.08 -4.44
CA ASP A 77 10.20 15.79 -4.83
C ASP A 77 10.88 15.05 -6.00
N PRO A 78 10.54 15.45 -7.25
CA PRO A 78 11.05 14.80 -8.46
C PRO A 78 12.56 14.91 -8.65
N ASN A 79 13.22 15.83 -7.94
CA ASN A 79 14.67 16.05 -8.03
C ASN A 79 15.46 15.15 -7.07
N GLN A 80 14.79 14.37 -6.22
CA GLN A 80 15.45 13.37 -5.38
C GLN A 80 15.95 12.24 -6.28
N VAL A 81 17.27 12.15 -6.39
CA VAL A 81 17.96 10.97 -6.95
C VAL A 81 17.49 9.75 -6.15
N ASP A 82 17.11 8.68 -6.85
CA ASP A 82 16.63 7.41 -6.28
C ASP A 82 17.59 6.91 -5.19
N ARG A 83 17.33 7.29 -3.93
CA ARG A 83 18.09 6.78 -2.79
C ARG A 83 17.78 5.30 -2.65
N GLN A 84 18.81 4.48 -2.78
CA GLN A 84 18.68 3.03 -2.75
C GLN A 84 18.03 2.60 -1.43
N PRO A 85 17.21 1.53 -1.41
CA PRO A 85 16.56 1.04 -0.19
C PRO A 85 17.51 0.81 0.99
N ASN A 86 18.79 0.51 0.70
CA ASN A 86 19.86 0.32 1.68
C ASN A 86 20.10 1.55 2.58
N ASP A 87 19.84 2.77 2.10
CA ASP A 87 20.07 3.99 2.87
C ASP A 87 19.07 4.17 4.02
N PHE A 88 17.87 3.59 3.91
CA PHE A 88 16.85 3.66 4.96
C PHE A 88 17.17 2.75 6.15
N ILE A 89 17.63 1.53 5.90
CA ILE A 89 18.06 0.60 6.97
C ILE A 89 19.25 1.22 7.72
N ASN A 90 20.23 1.77 7.00
CA ASN A 90 21.39 2.40 7.61
C ASN A 90 21.00 3.64 8.46
N ARG A 91 20.05 4.46 8.01
CA ARG A 91 19.58 5.62 8.79
C ARG A 91 18.77 5.22 10.04
N ALA A 92 17.95 4.18 9.95
CA ALA A 92 17.22 3.64 11.10
C ALA A 92 18.15 2.98 12.13
N ILE A 93 19.19 2.26 11.68
CA ILE A 93 20.21 1.69 12.58
C ILE A 93 21.03 2.82 13.25
N ASN A 94 21.45 3.82 12.49
CA ASN A 94 22.27 4.93 12.99
C ASN A 94 21.51 5.95 13.86
N SER A 95 20.17 5.90 13.90
CA SER A 95 19.34 6.75 14.77
C SER A 95 19.04 6.12 16.13
N ASN A 96 19.46 4.87 16.36
CA ASN A 96 19.34 4.20 17.66
C ASN A 96 20.61 4.30 18.52
N HIS A 97 21.50 5.27 18.27
CA HIS A 97 22.58 5.52 19.23
C HIS A 97 22.02 6.25 20.45
N GLU A 98 21.96 5.56 21.59
CA GLU A 98 21.66 6.14 22.91
C GLU A 98 22.43 7.45 23.14
N PRO A 99 21.79 8.50 23.70
CA PRO A 99 22.55 9.60 24.27
C PRO A 99 23.34 9.07 25.47
N LYS A 100 24.68 9.06 25.34
CA LYS A 100 25.58 8.76 26.46
C LYS A 100 25.34 9.81 27.57
N LEU A 101 24.93 9.35 28.73
CA LEU A 101 24.89 10.11 29.99
C LEU A 101 26.31 10.52 30.40
N GLN A 102 26.87 11.60 29.83
CA GLN A 102 28.11 12.21 30.34
C GLN A 102 28.12 13.74 30.40
N ASP A 103 27.07 14.45 29.99
CA ASP A 103 27.09 15.93 29.90
C ASP A 103 26.38 16.68 31.06
N PHE A 104 26.15 16.05 32.22
CA PHE A 104 25.53 16.71 33.39
C PHE A 104 26.46 16.92 34.58
N ASN A 105 27.72 17.28 34.36
CA ASN A 105 28.58 17.83 35.40
C ASN A 105 29.27 19.11 34.91
N LYS A 106 28.54 20.23 35.00
CA LYS A 106 29.07 21.57 35.21
C LYS A 106 28.16 22.30 36.19
#